data_AF-A0A2N1W6G9-F1
#
_entry.id   AF-A0A2N1W6G9-F1
#
_cell.length_a   1.000
_cell.length_b   1.000
_cell.length_c   1.000
_cell.angle_alpha   90.00
_cell.angle_beta   90.00
_cell.angle_gamma   90.00
#
_symmetry.space_group_name_H-M   'P 1'
#
loop_
_entity.id
_entity.type
_entity.pdbx_description
1 polymer ?
#
loop_
_entity_poly.entity_id
_entity_poly.type
_entity_poly.pdbx_seq_one_letter_code
_entity_poly.pdbx_strand_id
1 'polypeptide(L)'
;MATYSYKAKTPDGRVIDGVIEAENDEQLSAKMRSQKLVVVSFTKQSGGLMSLFKMGPRVSTSTIAIFSRQFATMITAGLPVLQALNIQVEQMEDKVFKDVLTKVRDDIGGGANLSDAMSKFPGVFNTLYCSMIKAGELSGSLDLILDRLSTFLEKGEALTKKIKGAMTYPATILVIALAITVILMVKVVPSFSMIFESFGGNLPAPTQFLLNFSNFEQKYVLHEIIGVALLVVIFIVTKKTVKGAFFIDSVILKMPVFGPLTKKATVARFSRTLGTLLKSGVSILDAIETVARAAGNKVIEKALMDVRAAVREGQSLTDPMKATKLFPSMVVQMVSVGEETGALDDMLLRMANFYDEEVDNAVDSMMAMIEPLIMAFLGVVVGGMVIAMFLPMFSMGSMVG
;
A
#
# COMPACT_ATOMS: atom_id res chain seq x y z
N MET A 1 -16.54 -7.16 -23.94
CA MET A 1 -16.79 -5.95 -24.76
C MET A 1 -15.45 -5.37 -25.17
N ALA A 2 -15.30 -4.94 -26.42
CA ALA A 2 -14.06 -4.34 -26.90
C ALA A 2 -14.21 -2.81 -26.94
N THR A 3 -13.15 -2.12 -26.53
CA THR A 3 -13.10 -0.66 -26.56
C THR A 3 -12.49 -0.22 -27.89
N TYR A 4 -13.14 0.71 -28.57
CA TYR A 4 -12.68 1.27 -29.85
C TYR A 4 -12.40 2.76 -29.68
N SER A 5 -11.24 3.22 -30.12
CA SER A 5 -11.03 4.65 -30.36
C SER A 5 -11.52 4.99 -31.75
N TYR A 6 -12.33 6.03 -31.89
CA TYR A 6 -12.90 6.44 -33.17
C TYR A 6 -12.67 7.93 -33.44
N LYS A 7 -12.52 8.27 -34.72
CA LYS A 7 -12.70 9.61 -35.29
C LYS A 7 -14.02 9.61 -36.03
N ALA A 8 -14.94 10.49 -35.64
CA ALA A 8 -16.18 10.69 -36.38
C ALA A 8 -16.38 12.16 -36.75
N LYS A 9 -17.11 12.40 -37.83
CA LYS A 9 -17.46 13.73 -38.30
C LYS A 9 -18.92 14.02 -37.95
N THR A 10 -19.16 15.15 -37.30
CA THR A 10 -20.52 15.64 -37.03
C THR A 10 -21.16 16.15 -38.33
N PRO A 11 -22.50 16.31 -38.38
CA PRO A 11 -23.19 16.90 -39.53
C PRO A 11 -22.65 18.29 -39.89
N ASP A 12 -22.18 19.05 -38.90
CA ASP A 12 -21.58 20.38 -39.06
C ASP A 12 -20.12 20.36 -39.53
N GLY A 13 -19.60 19.17 -39.86
CA GLY A 13 -18.28 18.97 -40.43
C GLY A 13 -17.11 18.96 -39.43
N ARG A 14 -17.37 19.05 -38.12
CA ARG A 14 -16.33 18.97 -37.09
C ARG A 14 -15.92 17.52 -36.85
N VAL A 15 -14.62 17.28 -36.72
CA VAL A 15 -14.09 15.96 -36.38
C VAL A 15 -14.04 15.85 -34.86
N ILE A 16 -14.65 14.80 -34.32
CA ILE A 16 -14.62 14.46 -32.90
C ILE A 16 -13.88 13.14 -32.69
N ASP A 17 -13.00 13.14 -31.70
CA ASP A 17 -12.26 11.98 -31.24
C ASP A 17 -12.91 11.43 -29.97
N GLY A 18 -13.11 10.12 -29.89
CA GLY A 18 -13.75 9.51 -28.73
C GLY A 18 -13.43 8.04 -28.54
N VAL A 19 -13.92 7.50 -27.44
CA VAL A 19 -13.81 6.08 -27.10
C VAL A 19 -15.20 5.53 -26.92
N ILE A 20 -15.51 4.40 -27.56
CA ILE A 20 -16.81 3.73 -27.43
C ILE A 20 -16.62 2.23 -27.20
N GLU A 21 -17.50 1.65 -26.39
CA GLU A 21 -17.60 0.21 -26.21
C GLU A 21 -18.61 -0.37 -27.20
N ALA A 22 -18.17 -1.38 -27.94
CA ALA A 22 -18.97 -2.16 -28.88
C ALA A 22 -18.49 -3.63 -28.88
N GLU A 23 -19.37 -4.56 -29.23
CA GLU A 23 -19.03 -5.99 -29.31
C GLU A 23 -18.30 -6.32 -30.61
N ASN A 24 -18.66 -5.64 -31.71
CA ASN A 24 -18.05 -5.78 -33.02
C ASN A 24 -18.09 -4.45 -33.81
N ASP A 25 -17.33 -4.39 -34.91
CA ASP A 25 -17.16 -3.20 -35.76
C ASP A 25 -18.51 -2.74 -36.37
N GLU A 26 -19.41 -3.69 -36.62
CA GLU A 26 -20.76 -3.47 -37.17
C GLU A 26 -21.66 -2.74 -36.16
N GLN A 27 -21.63 -3.15 -34.88
CA GLN A 27 -22.40 -2.52 -33.80
C GLN A 27 -21.85 -1.14 -33.44
N LEU A 28 -20.53 -0.91 -33.54
CA LEU A 28 -19.94 0.43 -33.43
C LEU A 28 -20.48 1.37 -34.51
N SER A 29 -20.46 0.90 -35.76
CA SER A 29 -20.93 1.69 -36.91
C SER A 29 -22.42 1.99 -36.80
N ALA A 30 -23.23 1.03 -36.33
CA ALA A 30 -24.66 1.23 -36.09
C ALA A 30 -24.93 2.27 -34.98
N LYS A 31 -24.15 2.22 -33.89
CA LYS A 31 -24.27 3.13 -32.73
C LYS A 31 -23.80 4.55 -33.05
N MET A 32 -22.84 4.71 -33.97
CA MET A 32 -22.42 6.03 -34.47
C MET A 32 -23.44 6.63 -35.44
N ARG A 33 -24.03 5.80 -36.32
CA ARG A 33 -25.10 6.23 -37.22
C ARG A 33 -26.35 6.69 -36.45
N SER A 34 -26.72 6.01 -35.37
CA SER A 34 -27.86 6.44 -34.54
C SER A 34 -27.63 7.78 -33.84
N GLN A 35 -26.37 8.18 -33.64
CA GLN A 35 -25.97 9.48 -33.10
C GLN A 35 -25.71 10.56 -34.19
N LYS A 36 -26.04 10.27 -35.45
CA LYS A 36 -25.78 11.15 -36.61
C LYS A 36 -24.30 11.47 -36.84
N LEU A 37 -23.40 10.57 -36.43
CA LEU A 37 -21.96 10.71 -36.59
C LEU A 37 -21.46 9.81 -37.73
N VAL A 38 -20.64 10.36 -38.64
CA VAL A 38 -20.02 9.61 -39.73
C VAL A 38 -18.62 9.18 -39.30
N VAL A 39 -18.37 7.89 -39.15
CA VAL A 39 -17.06 7.37 -38.73
C VAL A 39 -16.04 7.53 -39.86
N VAL A 40 -14.94 8.24 -39.57
CA VAL A 40 -13.80 8.48 -40.48
C VAL A 40 -12.76 7.38 -40.32
N SER A 41 -12.48 6.98 -39.07
CA SER A 41 -11.63 5.83 -38.76
C SER A 41 -11.96 5.31 -37.37
N PHE A 42 -11.77 4.01 -37.16
CA PHE A 42 -11.85 3.40 -35.85
C PHE A 42 -10.75 2.34 -35.72
N THR A 43 -10.14 2.29 -34.54
CA THR A 43 -9.10 1.30 -34.22
C THR A 43 -9.57 0.52 -33.01
N LYS A 44 -9.71 -0.80 -33.19
CA LYS A 44 -9.96 -1.72 -32.08
C LYS A 44 -8.78 -1.62 -31.11
N GLN A 45 -9.01 -1.16 -29.89
CA GLN A 45 -7.98 -1.25 -28.87
C GLN A 45 -7.88 -2.72 -28.46
N SER A 46 -7.01 -3.46 -29.14
CA SER A 46 -6.50 -4.72 -28.58
C SER A 46 -5.87 -4.35 -27.24
N GLY A 47 -6.36 -4.95 -26.15
CA GLY A 47 -5.83 -4.77 -24.81
C GLY A 47 -4.37 -5.17 -24.72
N GLY A 48 -3.48 -4.28 -25.19
CA GLY A 48 -2.05 -4.41 -25.00
C GLY A 48 -1.74 -4.23 -23.52
N LEU A 49 -0.65 -4.87 -23.10
CA LEU A 49 -0.08 -4.84 -21.75
C LEU A 49 -0.02 -3.43 -21.13
N MET A 50 -0.03 -2.37 -21.95
CA MET A 50 0.01 -0.96 -21.56
C MET A 50 -1.33 -0.39 -21.04
N SER A 51 -2.48 -1.00 -21.35
CA SER A 51 -3.79 -0.63 -20.78
C SER A 51 -3.95 -1.09 -19.31
N LEU A 52 -3.18 -2.08 -18.87
CA LEU A 52 -3.08 -2.49 -17.46
C LEU A 52 -2.30 -1.46 -16.61
N PHE A 53 -1.64 -0.48 -17.23
CA PHE A 53 -0.79 0.53 -16.58
C PHE A 53 -1.38 1.95 -16.57
N LYS A 54 -2.59 2.19 -17.07
CA LYS A 54 -3.29 3.46 -16.78
C LYS A 54 -3.75 3.48 -15.32
N MET A 55 -2.80 3.66 -14.41
CA MET A 55 -3.08 4.13 -13.07
C MET A 55 -3.66 5.53 -13.20
N GLY A 56 -4.87 5.74 -12.68
CA GLY A 56 -5.43 7.07 -12.52
C GLY A 56 -4.47 7.99 -11.73
N PRO A 57 -4.74 9.31 -11.70
CA PRO A 57 -3.90 10.25 -10.97
C PRO A 57 -3.69 9.76 -9.54
N ARG A 58 -2.42 9.67 -9.13
CA ARG A 58 -2.01 9.27 -7.78
C ARG A 58 -1.30 10.45 -7.14
N VAL A 59 -1.78 10.81 -5.96
CA VAL A 59 -1.25 11.89 -5.14
C VAL A 59 -0.70 11.28 -3.85
N SER A 60 0.33 11.90 -3.29
CA SER A 60 0.91 11.42 -2.03
C SER A 60 -0.10 11.52 -0.89
N THR A 61 -0.09 10.56 0.04
CA THR A 61 -0.96 10.56 1.22
C THR A 61 -0.72 11.77 2.11
N SER A 62 0.54 12.23 2.20
CA SER A 62 0.93 13.46 2.90
C SER A 62 0.30 14.70 2.29
N THR A 63 0.31 14.84 0.96
CA THR A 63 -0.33 15.99 0.26
C THR A 63 -1.83 16.01 0.52
N ILE A 64 -2.49 14.84 0.47
CA ILE A 64 -3.93 14.73 0.75
C ILE A 64 -4.22 15.12 2.21
N ALA A 65 -3.40 14.68 3.17
CA ALA A 65 -3.56 15.02 4.58
C ALA A 65 -3.42 16.53 4.83
N ILE A 66 -2.40 17.17 4.25
CA ILE A 66 -2.16 18.62 4.36
C ILE A 66 -3.32 19.41 3.77
N PHE A 67 -3.75 19.08 2.55
CA PHE A 67 -4.92 19.69 1.93
C PHE A 67 -6.16 19.54 2.81
N SER A 68 -6.41 18.34 3.31
CA SER A 68 -7.61 18.05 4.12
C SER A 68 -7.62 18.87 5.41
N ARG A 69 -6.46 19.03 6.07
CA ARG A 69 -6.33 19.87 7.27
C ARG A 69 -6.56 21.33 6.96
N GLN A 70 -5.91 21.89 5.94
CA GLN A 70 -6.08 23.29 5.56
C GLN A 70 -7.52 23.58 5.12
N PHE A 71 -8.11 22.66 4.34
CA PHE A 71 -9.49 22.74 3.92
C PHE A 71 -10.44 22.71 5.12
N ALA A 72 -10.27 21.78 6.05
CA ALA A 72 -11.03 21.73 7.30
C ALA A 72 -10.95 23.05 8.07
N THR A 73 -9.73 23.58 8.29
CA THR A 73 -9.52 24.85 9.01
C THR A 73 -10.27 26.02 8.37
N MET A 74 -10.26 26.12 7.04
CA MET A 74 -11.00 27.18 6.34
C MET A 74 -12.52 27.02 6.46
N ILE A 75 -13.05 25.80 6.33
CA ILE A 75 -14.48 25.55 6.48
C ILE A 75 -14.93 25.83 7.92
N THR A 76 -14.16 25.40 8.93
CA THR A 76 -14.42 25.72 10.34
C THR A 76 -14.36 27.23 10.62
N ALA A 77 -13.51 27.97 9.89
CA ALA A 77 -13.46 29.44 9.95
C ALA A 77 -14.62 30.13 9.24
N GLY A 78 -15.56 29.37 8.64
CA GLY A 78 -16.76 29.88 8.00
C GLY A 78 -16.58 30.26 6.53
N LEU A 79 -15.47 29.90 5.88
CA LEU A 79 -15.31 30.14 4.45
C LEU A 79 -16.24 29.20 3.65
N PRO A 80 -16.92 29.71 2.60
CA PRO A 80 -17.65 28.87 1.66
C PRO A 80 -16.75 27.83 0.99
N VAL A 81 -17.27 26.62 0.78
CA VAL A 81 -16.54 25.48 0.15
C VAL A 81 -15.85 25.87 -1.14
N LEU A 82 -16.57 26.57 -2.04
CA LEU A 82 -16.02 26.97 -3.33
C LEU A 82 -14.85 27.96 -3.19
N GLN A 83 -14.92 28.87 -2.21
CA GLN A 83 -13.85 29.83 -1.93
C GLN A 83 -12.62 29.13 -1.33
N ALA A 84 -12.82 28.23 -0.38
CA ALA A 84 -11.75 27.43 0.20
C ALA A 84 -11.04 26.56 -0.86
N LEU A 85 -11.79 25.96 -1.79
CA LEU A 85 -11.20 25.21 -2.91
C LEU A 85 -10.40 26.09 -3.87
N ASN A 86 -10.86 27.31 -4.15
CA ASN A 86 -10.10 28.26 -4.98
C ASN A 86 -8.73 28.57 -4.39
N ILE A 87 -8.68 28.90 -3.09
CA ILE A 87 -7.43 29.18 -2.37
C ILE A 87 -6.47 27.97 -2.45
N GLN A 88 -7.00 26.77 -2.27
CA GLN A 88 -6.19 25.54 -2.33
C GLN A 88 -5.65 25.26 -3.73
N VAL A 89 -6.46 25.45 -4.79
CA VAL A 89 -6.02 25.29 -6.18
C VAL A 89 -4.90 26.26 -6.53
N GLU A 90 -4.98 27.51 -6.06
CA GLU A 90 -3.94 28.52 -6.30
C GLU A 90 -2.62 28.15 -5.63
N GLN A 91 -2.67 27.69 -4.38
CA GLN A 91 -1.49 27.33 -3.59
C GLN A 91 -0.93 25.93 -3.87
N MET A 92 -1.64 25.08 -4.62
CA MET A 92 -1.22 23.69 -4.84
C MET A 92 0.01 23.59 -5.75
N GLU A 93 1.10 23.05 -5.21
CA GLU A 93 2.35 22.81 -5.95
C GLU A 93 2.29 21.54 -6.81
N ASP A 94 1.63 20.49 -6.32
CA ASP A 94 1.48 19.22 -7.04
C ASP A 94 0.54 19.41 -8.23
N LYS A 95 1.09 19.32 -9.45
CA LYS A 95 0.34 19.54 -10.69
C LYS A 95 -0.82 18.55 -10.87
N VAL A 96 -0.61 17.29 -10.50
CA VAL A 96 -1.62 16.24 -10.64
C VAL A 96 -2.77 16.52 -9.69
N PHE A 97 -2.47 16.91 -8.45
CA PHE A 97 -3.50 17.22 -7.48
C PHE A 97 -4.21 18.54 -7.78
N LYS A 98 -3.48 19.55 -8.28
CA LYS A 98 -4.06 20.81 -8.75
C LYS A 98 -5.10 20.59 -9.84
N ASP A 99 -4.81 19.73 -10.82
CA ASP A 99 -5.76 19.38 -11.89
C ASP A 99 -7.02 18.69 -11.34
N VAL A 100 -6.85 17.80 -10.36
CA VAL A 100 -7.97 17.12 -9.68
C VAL A 100 -8.83 18.13 -8.91
N LEU A 101 -8.21 18.99 -8.10
CA LEU A 101 -8.91 20.00 -7.31
C LEU A 101 -9.61 21.05 -8.18
N THR A 102 -9.01 21.41 -9.31
CA THR A 102 -9.62 22.31 -10.30
C THR A 102 -10.94 21.72 -10.81
N LYS A 103 -10.95 20.43 -11.18
CA LYS A 103 -12.17 19.75 -11.63
C LYS A 103 -13.22 19.63 -10.53
N VAL A 104 -12.81 19.31 -9.30
CA VAL A 104 -13.73 19.25 -8.15
C VAL A 104 -14.35 20.62 -7.88
N ARG A 105 -13.54 21.69 -7.90
CA ARG A 105 -14.02 23.06 -7.76
C ARG A 105 -15.02 23.41 -8.86
N ASP A 106 -14.71 23.11 -10.11
CA ASP A 106 -15.57 23.44 -11.26
C ASP A 106 -16.91 22.70 -11.18
N ASP A 107 -16.90 21.43 -10.76
CA ASP A 107 -18.11 20.63 -10.52
C ASP A 107 -19.00 21.25 -9.43
N ILE A 108 -18.39 21.71 -8.32
CA ILE A 108 -19.13 22.36 -7.22
C ILE A 108 -19.64 23.74 -7.65
N GLY A 109 -18.85 24.48 -8.44
CA GLY A 109 -19.31 25.73 -9.07
C GLY A 109 -20.49 25.50 -10.02
N GLY A 110 -20.59 24.31 -10.62
CA GLY A 110 -21.72 23.84 -11.40
C GLY A 110 -22.91 23.30 -10.58
N GLY A 111 -22.82 23.29 -9.25
CA GLY A 111 -23.89 22.88 -8.33
C GLY A 111 -23.86 21.41 -7.90
N ALA A 112 -22.80 20.66 -8.18
CA ALA A 112 -22.64 19.31 -7.64
C ALA A 112 -22.29 19.33 -6.14
N ASN A 113 -22.68 18.29 -5.41
CA ASN A 113 -22.22 18.07 -4.04
C ASN A 113 -20.71 17.78 -4.02
N LEU A 114 -20.03 18.16 -2.93
CA LEU A 114 -18.61 17.92 -2.70
C LEU A 114 -18.28 16.42 -2.71
N SER A 115 -19.10 15.58 -2.06
CA SER A 115 -18.87 14.13 -2.05
C SER A 115 -18.96 13.51 -3.45
N ASP A 116 -19.95 13.93 -4.24
CA ASP A 116 -20.16 13.43 -5.61
C ASP A 116 -19.02 13.88 -6.54
N ALA A 117 -18.60 15.14 -6.45
CA ALA A 117 -17.47 15.68 -7.20
C ALA A 117 -16.15 14.94 -6.86
N MET A 118 -15.86 14.73 -5.58
CA MET A 118 -14.67 14.00 -5.13
C MET A 118 -14.69 12.52 -5.52
N SER A 119 -15.86 11.87 -5.54
CA SER A 119 -16.01 10.45 -5.88
C SER A 119 -15.57 10.10 -7.30
N LYS A 120 -15.54 11.08 -8.21
CA LYS A 120 -15.01 10.95 -9.58
C LYS A 120 -13.50 10.63 -9.62
N PHE A 121 -12.79 10.83 -8.50
CA PHE A 121 -11.34 10.63 -8.39
C PHE A 121 -10.97 9.59 -7.30
N PRO A 122 -11.35 8.30 -7.46
CA PRO A 122 -11.13 7.27 -6.44
C PRO A 122 -9.66 6.95 -6.16
N GLY A 123 -8.75 7.38 -7.05
CA GLY A 123 -7.29 7.27 -6.86
C GLY A 123 -6.71 8.31 -5.89
N VAL A 124 -7.46 9.37 -5.59
CA VAL A 124 -7.08 10.47 -4.68
C VAL A 124 -7.99 10.48 -3.45
N PHE A 125 -9.31 10.48 -3.67
CA PHE A 125 -10.30 10.43 -2.60
C PHE A 125 -10.87 9.02 -2.51
N ASN A 126 -10.45 8.28 -1.48
CA ASN A 126 -10.93 6.91 -1.27
C ASN A 126 -12.39 6.89 -0.79
N THR A 127 -12.99 5.70 -0.76
CA THR A 127 -14.39 5.53 -0.32
C THR A 127 -14.66 6.09 1.07
N LEU A 128 -13.72 5.92 2.02
CA LEU A 128 -13.83 6.46 3.36
C LEU A 128 -13.96 7.99 3.35
N TYR A 129 -13.08 8.66 2.61
CA TYR A 129 -13.07 10.11 2.43
C TYR A 129 -14.44 10.58 1.92
N CYS A 130 -14.90 10.02 0.80
CA CYS A 130 -16.17 10.42 0.18
C CYS A 130 -17.37 10.12 1.09
N SER A 131 -17.41 8.98 1.78
CA SER A 131 -18.49 8.63 2.70
C SER A 131 -18.58 9.56 3.90
N MET A 132 -17.44 9.98 4.45
CA MET A 132 -17.42 10.97 5.53
C MET A 132 -17.94 12.30 5.05
N ILE A 133 -17.41 12.85 3.95
CA ILE A 133 -17.90 14.11 3.37
C ILE A 133 -19.40 14.05 3.13
N LYS A 134 -19.90 12.96 2.52
CA LYS A 134 -21.32 12.77 2.25
C LYS A 134 -22.16 12.81 3.53
N ALA A 135 -21.71 12.16 4.60
CA ALA A 135 -22.38 12.22 5.88
C ALA A 135 -22.46 13.66 6.41
N GLY A 136 -21.35 14.41 6.33
CA GLY A 136 -21.28 15.82 6.74
C GLY A 136 -22.14 16.77 5.91
N GLU A 137 -22.26 16.52 4.60
CA GLU A 137 -23.18 17.26 3.72
C GLU A 137 -24.64 17.01 4.08
N LEU A 138 -25.01 15.75 4.33
CA LEU A 138 -26.38 15.37 4.68
C LEU A 138 -26.78 15.86 6.07
N SER A 139 -25.85 15.88 7.03
CA SER A 139 -26.10 16.35 8.40
C SER A 139 -25.91 17.85 8.58
N GLY A 140 -25.39 18.57 7.57
CA GLY A 140 -25.06 19.99 7.66
C GLY A 140 -23.90 20.30 8.62
N SER A 141 -23.10 19.31 9.00
CA SER A 141 -21.98 19.44 9.94
C SER A 141 -20.63 19.16 9.27
N LEU A 142 -20.46 19.72 8.06
CA LEU A 142 -19.28 19.51 7.23
C LEU A 142 -17.99 19.97 7.90
N ASP A 143 -18.04 21.05 8.69
CA ASP A 143 -16.94 21.56 9.51
C ASP A 143 -16.40 20.52 10.50
N LEU A 144 -17.29 19.91 11.29
CA LEU A 144 -16.94 18.88 12.26
C LEU A 144 -16.39 17.62 11.58
N ILE A 145 -16.99 17.23 10.46
CA ILE A 145 -16.61 16.03 9.72
C ILE A 145 -15.26 16.20 9.02
N LEU A 146 -14.98 17.37 8.45
CA LEU A 146 -13.69 17.68 7.85
C LEU A 146 -12.58 17.71 8.90
N ASP A 147 -12.83 18.24 10.10
CA ASP A 147 -11.85 18.20 11.19
C ASP A 147 -11.54 16.75 11.63
N ARG A 148 -12.55 15.89 11.74
CA ARG A 148 -12.35 14.46 12.04
C ARG A 148 -11.61 13.74 10.92
N LEU A 149 -11.97 14.00 9.68
CA LEU A 149 -11.33 13.40 8.50
C LEU A 149 -9.86 13.82 8.40
N SER A 150 -9.56 15.11 8.57
CA SER A 150 -8.18 15.60 8.55
C SER A 150 -7.35 15.01 9.69
N THR A 151 -7.89 14.95 10.92
CA THR A 151 -7.24 14.29 12.05
C THR A 151 -6.98 12.80 11.78
N PHE A 152 -7.94 12.10 11.18
CA PHE A 152 -7.78 10.71 10.77
C PHE A 152 -6.62 10.53 9.76
N LEU A 153 -6.58 11.37 8.72
CA LEU A 153 -5.55 11.32 7.69
C LEU A 153 -4.16 11.65 8.24
N GLU A 154 -4.05 12.64 9.13
CA GLU A 154 -2.79 13.00 9.80
C GLU A 154 -2.24 11.86 10.65
N LYS A 155 -3.09 11.22 11.47
CA LYS A 155 -2.69 10.05 12.27
C LYS A 155 -2.26 8.88 11.39
N GLY A 156 -2.99 8.63 10.30
CA GLY A 156 -2.64 7.59 9.33
C GLY A 156 -1.30 7.86 8.62
N GLU A 157 -1.03 9.10 8.24
CA GLU A 157 0.24 9.50 7.62
C GLU A 157 1.39 9.44 8.62
N ALA A 158 1.20 9.91 9.86
CA ALA A 158 2.20 9.83 10.92
C ALA A 158 2.62 8.38 11.19
N LEU A 159 1.65 7.46 11.30
CA LEU A 159 1.91 6.04 11.45
C LEU A 159 2.68 5.46 10.25
N THR A 160 2.27 5.80 9.03
CA THR A 160 2.93 5.33 7.81
C THR A 160 4.36 5.85 7.71
N LYS A 161 4.58 7.12 8.04
CA LYS A 161 5.90 7.77 8.06
C LYS A 161 6.79 7.12 9.12
N LYS A 162 6.25 6.81 10.30
CA LYS A 162 6.99 6.10 11.36
C LYS A 162 7.43 4.70 10.92
N ILE A 163 6.51 3.91 10.36
CA ILE A 163 6.84 2.57 9.84
C ILE A 163 7.90 2.65 8.74
N LYS A 164 7.76 3.57 7.78
CA LYS A 164 8.75 3.76 6.70
C LYS A 164 10.11 4.23 7.23
N GLY A 165 10.10 5.16 8.18
CA GLY A 165 11.30 5.67 8.83
C GLY A 165 12.07 4.55 9.55
N ALA A 166 11.37 3.76 10.34
CA ALA A 166 11.93 2.60 11.05
C ALA A 166 12.56 1.56 10.10
N MET A 167 12.00 1.37 8.90
CA MET A 167 12.54 0.44 7.91
C MET A 167 13.77 0.98 7.15
N THR A 168 14.03 2.28 7.20
CA THR A 168 15.12 2.91 6.41
C THR A 168 16.50 2.49 6.94
N TYR A 169 16.68 2.43 8.26
CA TYR A 169 17.96 2.05 8.87
C TYR A 169 18.36 0.60 8.57
N PRO A 170 17.51 -0.43 8.83
CA PRO A 170 17.82 -1.81 8.45
C PRO A 170 18.09 -1.99 6.96
N ALA A 171 17.31 -1.34 6.09
CA ALA A 171 17.50 -1.43 4.66
C ALA A 171 18.86 -0.88 4.23
N THR A 172 19.26 0.26 4.81
CA THR A 172 20.56 0.89 4.51
C THR A 172 21.73 0.00 4.92
N ILE A 173 21.72 -0.54 6.13
CA ILE A 173 22.78 -1.44 6.59
C ILE A 173 22.83 -2.71 5.75
N LEU A 174 21.68 -3.31 5.46
CA LEU A 174 21.62 -4.54 4.67
C LEU A 174 22.13 -4.32 3.23
N VAL A 175 21.81 -3.17 2.62
CA VAL A 175 22.34 -2.80 1.30
C VAL A 175 23.86 -2.61 1.34
N ILE A 176 24.40 -1.90 2.34
CA ILE A 176 25.85 -1.71 2.49
C ILE A 176 26.55 -3.05 2.76
N ALA A 177 26.00 -3.88 3.65
CA ALA A 177 26.50 -5.21 3.98
C ALA A 177 26.57 -6.12 2.75
N LEU A 178 25.48 -6.18 1.97
CA LEU A 178 25.43 -6.94 0.72
C LEU A 178 26.42 -6.38 -0.30
N ALA A 179 26.50 -5.05 -0.46
CA ALA A 179 27.45 -4.44 -1.39
C ALA A 179 28.90 -4.80 -1.03
N ILE A 180 29.28 -4.72 0.25
CA ILE A 180 30.62 -5.13 0.73
C ILE A 180 30.85 -6.62 0.46
N THR A 181 29.87 -7.46 0.79
CA THR A 181 29.96 -8.92 0.58
C THR A 181 30.17 -9.26 -0.89
N VAL A 182 29.40 -8.66 -1.79
CA VAL A 182 29.54 -8.83 -3.26
C VAL A 182 30.90 -8.36 -3.73
N ILE A 183 31.40 -7.20 -3.27
CA ILE A 183 32.73 -6.71 -3.65
C ILE A 183 33.83 -7.67 -3.21
N LEU A 184 33.76 -8.17 -1.97
CA LEU A 184 34.72 -9.15 -1.45
C LEU A 184 34.66 -10.46 -2.26
N MET A 185 33.46 -10.95 -2.57
CA MET A 185 33.28 -12.15 -3.38
C MET A 185 33.78 -11.98 -4.82
N VAL A 186 33.49 -10.85 -5.48
CA VAL A 186 33.84 -10.65 -6.89
C VAL A 186 35.32 -10.30 -7.09
N LYS A 187 35.95 -9.57 -6.17
CA LYS A 187 37.33 -9.10 -6.35
C LYS A 187 38.35 -9.80 -5.46
N VAL A 188 38.03 -9.97 -4.17
CA VAL A 188 39.03 -10.41 -3.19
C VAL A 188 39.19 -11.93 -3.26
N VAL A 189 38.09 -12.68 -3.23
CA VAL A 189 38.11 -14.15 -3.26
C VAL A 189 38.86 -14.73 -4.47
N PRO A 190 38.68 -14.25 -5.72
CA PRO A 190 39.42 -14.75 -6.88
C PRO A 190 40.92 -14.43 -6.84
N SER A 191 41.27 -13.27 -6.27
CA SER A 191 42.68 -12.88 -6.10
C SER A 191 43.43 -13.89 -5.22
N PHE A 192 42.76 -14.43 -4.20
CA PHE A 192 43.30 -15.52 -3.40
C PHE A 192 43.33 -16.86 -4.15
N SER A 193 42.33 -17.16 -4.99
CA SER A 193 42.34 -18.36 -5.85
C SER A 193 43.60 -18.45 -6.72
N MET A 194 43.93 -17.35 -7.42
CA MET A 194 45.08 -17.29 -8.33
C MET A 194 46.40 -17.57 -7.59
N ILE A 195 46.50 -17.13 -6.32
CA ILE A 195 47.66 -17.42 -5.49
C ILE A 195 47.71 -18.92 -5.18
N PHE A 196 46.60 -19.54 -4.77
CA PHE A 196 46.60 -20.95 -4.37
C PHE A 196 46.72 -21.95 -5.55
N GLU A 197 46.19 -21.63 -6.73
CA GLU A 197 46.38 -22.46 -7.94
C GLU A 197 47.85 -22.62 -8.30
N SER A 198 48.69 -21.63 -7.98
CA SER A 198 50.14 -21.69 -8.20
C SER A 198 50.88 -22.68 -7.28
N PHE A 199 50.26 -23.14 -6.18
CA PHE A 199 50.85 -24.06 -5.20
C PHE A 199 50.50 -25.54 -5.43
N GLY A 200 49.66 -25.86 -6.44
CA GLY A 200 49.45 -27.24 -6.92
C GLY A 200 48.71 -28.20 -5.98
N GLY A 201 48.03 -27.70 -4.94
CA GLY A 201 47.24 -28.50 -3.99
C GLY A 201 45.72 -28.34 -4.18
N ASN A 202 44.95 -29.34 -3.77
CA ASN A 202 43.48 -29.22 -3.71
C ASN A 202 43.08 -28.28 -2.57
N LEU A 203 42.21 -27.32 -2.86
CA LEU A 203 41.71 -26.38 -1.86
C LEU A 203 40.79 -27.08 -0.84
N PRO A 204 40.83 -26.68 0.44
CA PRO A 204 39.87 -27.15 1.45
C PRO A 204 38.42 -26.91 1.00
N ALA A 205 37.50 -27.81 1.39
CA ALA A 205 36.10 -27.77 0.95
C ALA A 205 35.38 -26.43 1.22
N PRO A 206 35.56 -25.74 2.37
CA PRO A 206 34.95 -24.42 2.60
C PRO A 206 35.46 -23.35 1.63
N THR A 207 36.76 -23.37 1.30
CA THR A 207 37.38 -22.44 0.35
C THR A 207 36.90 -22.72 -1.07
N GLN A 208 36.82 -23.99 -1.46
CA GLN A 208 36.32 -24.40 -2.78
C GLN A 208 34.85 -23.98 -2.97
N PHE A 209 34.00 -24.15 -1.95
CA PHE A 209 32.63 -23.67 -1.98
C PHE A 209 32.56 -22.16 -2.20
N LEU A 210 33.38 -21.40 -1.46
CA LEU A 210 33.42 -19.94 -1.56
C LEU A 210 33.86 -19.46 -2.95
N LEU A 211 34.84 -20.13 -3.55
CA LEU A 211 35.32 -19.85 -4.91
C LEU A 211 34.28 -20.21 -5.98
N ASN A 212 33.63 -21.36 -5.86
CA ASN A 212 32.56 -21.75 -6.76
C ASN A 212 31.40 -20.74 -6.71
N PHE A 213 31.06 -20.27 -5.51
CA PHE A 213 30.04 -19.24 -5.31
C PHE A 213 30.49 -17.88 -5.88
N SER A 214 31.73 -17.46 -5.64
CA SER A 214 32.33 -16.25 -6.24
C SER A 214 32.34 -16.28 -7.77
N ASN A 215 32.67 -17.42 -8.38
CA ASN A 215 32.67 -17.60 -9.83
C ASN A 215 31.25 -17.59 -10.39
N PHE A 216 30.27 -18.14 -9.65
CA PHE A 216 28.86 -18.04 -9.98
C PHE A 216 28.40 -16.57 -9.97
N GLU A 217 28.65 -15.85 -8.88
CA GLU A 217 28.35 -14.44 -8.73
C GLU A 217 28.94 -13.64 -9.90
N GLN A 218 30.25 -13.73 -10.16
CA GLN A 218 30.91 -13.00 -11.27
C GLN A 218 30.28 -13.25 -12.64
N LYS A 219 29.89 -14.50 -12.93
CA LYS A 219 29.31 -14.89 -14.23
C LYS A 219 27.84 -14.50 -14.35
N TYR A 220 27.11 -14.48 -13.24
CA TYR A 220 25.66 -14.35 -13.24
C TYR A 220 25.13 -13.08 -12.55
N VAL A 221 25.97 -12.10 -12.15
CA VAL A 221 25.50 -10.81 -11.57
C VAL A 221 24.33 -10.21 -12.35
N LEU A 222 24.40 -10.19 -13.68
CA LEU A 222 23.31 -9.65 -14.51
C LEU A 222 22.04 -10.51 -14.45
N HIS A 223 22.18 -11.84 -14.40
CA HIS A 223 21.06 -12.77 -14.25
C HIS A 223 20.44 -12.71 -12.86
N GLU A 224 21.23 -12.44 -11.82
CA GLU A 224 20.74 -12.24 -10.45
C GLU A 224 19.95 -10.94 -10.34
N ILE A 225 20.46 -9.83 -10.90
CA ILE A 225 19.71 -8.56 -10.95
C ILE A 225 18.38 -8.76 -11.69
N ILE A 226 18.41 -9.44 -12.84
CA ILE A 226 17.19 -9.78 -13.59
C ILE A 226 16.28 -10.70 -12.77
N GLY A 227 16.83 -11.68 -12.07
CA GLY A 227 16.10 -12.62 -11.21
C GLY A 227 15.41 -11.93 -10.04
N VAL A 228 16.10 -11.00 -9.36
CA VAL A 228 15.51 -10.16 -8.30
C VAL A 228 14.42 -9.26 -8.88
N ALA A 229 14.66 -8.61 -10.01
CA ALA A 229 13.64 -7.79 -10.67
C ALA A 229 12.41 -8.63 -11.06
N LEU A 230 12.61 -9.85 -11.57
CA LEU A 230 11.55 -10.78 -11.93
C LEU A 230 10.77 -11.24 -10.68
N LEU A 231 11.45 -11.57 -9.58
CA LEU A 231 10.84 -11.91 -8.31
C LEU A 231 9.99 -10.76 -7.75
N VAL A 232 10.49 -9.53 -7.83
CA VAL A 232 9.74 -8.33 -7.43
C VAL A 232 8.49 -8.17 -8.30
N VAL A 233 8.60 -8.34 -9.62
CA VAL A 233 7.45 -8.28 -10.53
C VAL A 233 6.45 -9.41 -10.24
N ILE A 234 6.91 -10.65 -10.05
CA ILE A 234 6.07 -11.80 -9.67
C ILE A 234 5.37 -11.52 -8.35
N PHE A 235 6.06 -10.98 -7.35
CA PHE A 235 5.48 -10.62 -6.07
C PHE A 235 4.39 -9.55 -6.23
N ILE A 236 4.64 -8.49 -7.00
CA ILE A 236 3.66 -7.42 -7.29
C ILE A 236 2.44 -7.98 -8.02
N VAL A 237 2.64 -8.81 -9.05
CA VAL A 237 1.57 -9.40 -9.85
C VAL A 237 0.76 -10.40 -9.02
N THR A 238 1.42 -11.24 -8.24
CA THR A 238 0.78 -12.22 -7.33
C THR A 238 -0.06 -11.49 -6.28
N LYS A 239 0.44 -10.38 -5.72
CA LYS A 239 -0.31 -9.53 -4.79
C LYS A 239 -1.54 -8.86 -5.43
N LYS A 240 -1.56 -8.67 -6.75
CA LYS A 240 -2.77 -8.19 -7.46
C LYS A 240 -3.83 -9.27 -7.63
N THR A 241 -3.46 -10.55 -7.58
CA THR A 241 -4.43 -11.66 -7.65
C THR A 241 -5.07 -11.92 -6.29
N VAL A 242 -6.36 -12.25 -6.26
CA VAL A 242 -7.10 -12.50 -4.99
C VAL A 242 -6.48 -13.65 -4.18
N LYS A 243 -6.12 -14.77 -4.84
CA LYS A 243 -5.50 -15.92 -4.18
C LYS A 243 -4.08 -15.63 -3.70
N GLY A 244 -3.30 -14.92 -4.51
CA GLY A 244 -1.92 -14.56 -4.18
C GLY A 244 -1.84 -13.55 -3.04
N ALA A 245 -2.70 -12.52 -3.04
CA ALA A 245 -2.85 -11.60 -1.92
C ALA A 245 -3.20 -12.34 -0.63
N PHE A 246 -4.19 -13.23 -0.66
CA PHE A 246 -4.60 -14.01 0.51
C PHE A 246 -3.48 -14.90 1.07
N PHE A 247 -2.69 -15.54 0.21
CA PHE A 247 -1.55 -16.36 0.64
C PHE A 247 -0.46 -15.52 1.29
N ILE A 248 -0.02 -14.45 0.63
CA ILE A 248 1.01 -13.53 1.14
C ILE A 248 0.57 -12.93 2.48
N ASP A 249 -0.65 -12.42 2.53
CA ASP A 249 -1.24 -11.83 3.74
C ASP A 249 -1.32 -12.84 4.90
N SER A 250 -1.64 -14.10 4.60
CA SER A 250 -1.66 -15.15 5.62
C SER A 250 -0.26 -15.53 6.12
N VAL A 251 0.77 -15.49 5.27
CA VAL A 251 2.16 -15.75 5.68
C VAL A 251 2.66 -14.62 6.57
N ILE A 252 2.41 -13.35 6.19
CA ILE A 252 2.81 -12.17 6.97
C ILE A 252 2.23 -12.23 8.38
N LEU A 253 0.95 -12.60 8.52
CA LEU A 253 0.28 -12.71 9.83
C LEU A 253 0.85 -13.81 10.75
N LYS A 254 1.61 -14.78 10.21
CA LYS A 254 2.23 -15.88 10.96
C LYS A 254 3.71 -15.64 11.28
N MET A 255 4.36 -14.64 10.68
CA MET A 255 5.76 -14.36 10.96
C MET A 255 5.94 -13.83 12.40
N PRO A 256 6.96 -14.30 13.15
CA PRO A 256 7.12 -13.97 14.57
C PRO A 256 7.33 -12.48 14.84
N VAL A 257 7.97 -11.76 13.91
CA VAL A 257 8.26 -10.32 14.05
C VAL A 257 7.15 -9.46 13.41
N PHE A 258 6.82 -9.72 12.13
CA PHE A 258 5.85 -8.92 11.38
C PHE A 258 4.39 -9.23 11.71
N GLY A 259 4.08 -10.45 12.17
CA GLY A 259 2.71 -10.88 12.47
C GLY A 259 2.07 -10.09 13.61
N PRO A 260 2.70 -10.01 14.80
CA PRO A 260 2.19 -9.21 15.91
C PRO A 260 2.01 -7.73 15.53
N LEU A 261 2.99 -7.14 14.83
CA LEU A 261 2.92 -5.76 14.35
C LEU A 261 1.72 -5.56 13.41
N THR A 262 1.56 -6.45 12.42
CA THR A 262 0.46 -6.37 11.45
C THR A 262 -0.91 -6.50 12.13
N LYS A 263 -1.05 -7.40 13.11
CA LYS A 263 -2.28 -7.56 13.89
C LYS A 263 -2.60 -6.30 14.69
N LYS A 264 -1.64 -5.78 15.47
CA LYS A 264 -1.82 -4.55 16.26
C LYS A 264 -2.17 -3.36 15.36
N ALA A 265 -1.47 -3.19 14.23
CA ALA A 265 -1.72 -2.12 13.28
C ALA A 265 -3.09 -2.24 12.60
N THR A 266 -3.53 -3.46 12.32
CA THR A 266 -4.88 -3.70 11.80
C THR A 266 -5.92 -3.33 12.84
N VAL A 267 -5.77 -3.78 14.08
CA VAL A 267 -6.71 -3.49 15.17
C VAL A 267 -6.81 -1.98 15.39
N ALA A 268 -5.68 -1.28 15.46
CA ALA A 268 -5.64 0.18 15.58
C ALA A 268 -6.41 0.87 14.44
N ARG A 269 -6.13 0.47 13.19
CA ARG A 269 -6.79 1.02 12.00
C ARG A 269 -8.29 0.71 11.96
N PHE A 270 -8.67 -0.52 12.30
CA PHE A 270 -10.06 -0.96 12.37
C PHE A 270 -10.81 -0.11 13.38
N SER A 271 -10.32 -0.06 14.63
CA SER A 271 -10.97 0.65 15.72
C SER A 271 -11.05 2.15 15.43
N ARG A 272 -9.99 2.75 14.88
CA ARG A 272 -10.01 4.16 14.48
C ARG A 272 -11.03 4.45 13.40
N THR A 273 -10.97 3.69 12.31
CA THR A 273 -11.81 3.94 11.14
C THR A 273 -13.28 3.72 11.49
N LEU A 274 -13.59 2.63 12.20
CA LEU A 274 -14.95 2.33 12.63
C LEU A 274 -15.45 3.38 13.64
N GLY A 275 -14.65 3.70 14.67
CA GLY A 275 -14.99 4.71 15.66
C GLY A 275 -15.22 6.10 15.05
N THR A 276 -14.35 6.54 14.13
CA THR A 276 -14.51 7.82 13.41
C THR A 276 -15.75 7.85 12.53
N LEU A 277 -16.05 6.77 11.80
CA LEU A 277 -17.26 6.67 10.99
C LEU A 277 -18.53 6.70 11.83
N LEU A 278 -18.58 5.92 12.92
CA LEU A 278 -19.73 5.90 13.83
C LEU A 278 -19.93 7.23 14.52
N LYS A 279 -18.84 7.87 14.99
CA LYS A 279 -18.90 9.22 15.57
C LYS A 279 -19.47 10.24 14.59
N SER A 280 -19.23 10.01 13.30
CA SER A 280 -19.67 10.82 12.16
C SER A 280 -21.09 10.50 11.68
N GLY A 281 -21.82 9.63 12.38
CA GLY A 281 -23.21 9.29 12.07
C GLY A 281 -23.37 8.30 10.91
N VAL A 282 -22.29 7.68 10.43
CA VAL A 282 -22.37 6.65 9.39
C VAL A 282 -22.94 5.37 10.00
N SER A 283 -23.86 4.71 9.27
CA SER A 283 -24.49 3.48 9.73
C SER A 283 -23.45 2.39 10.02
N ILE A 284 -23.69 1.55 11.05
CA ILE A 284 -22.73 0.49 11.43
C ILE A 284 -22.42 -0.46 10.26
N LEU A 285 -23.43 -0.80 9.44
CA LEU A 285 -23.25 -1.71 8.31
C LEU A 285 -22.38 -1.10 7.20
N ASP A 286 -22.56 0.19 6.90
CA ASP A 286 -21.73 0.91 5.91
C ASP A 286 -20.33 1.18 6.47
N ALA A 287 -20.24 1.44 7.77
CA ALA A 287 -18.98 1.65 8.45
C ALA A 287 -18.12 0.38 8.43
N ILE A 288 -18.68 -0.78 8.79
CA ILE A 288 -17.97 -2.07 8.71
C ILE A 288 -17.55 -2.39 7.27
N GLU A 289 -18.40 -2.16 6.26
CA GLU A 289 -18.03 -2.37 4.86
C GLU A 289 -16.85 -1.49 4.43
N THR A 290 -16.88 -0.21 4.82
CA THR A 290 -15.81 0.75 4.52
C THR A 290 -14.50 0.33 5.19
N VAL A 291 -14.57 -0.08 6.45
CA VAL A 291 -13.40 -0.53 7.22
C VAL A 291 -12.83 -1.83 6.63
N ALA A 292 -13.69 -2.78 6.25
CA ALA A 292 -13.27 -4.03 5.61
C ALA A 292 -12.46 -3.78 4.35
N ARG A 293 -12.94 -2.87 3.48
CA ARG A 293 -12.24 -2.49 2.24
C ARG A 293 -10.95 -1.69 2.51
N ALA A 294 -10.90 -0.94 3.62
CA ALA A 294 -9.74 -0.14 4.01
C ALA A 294 -8.66 -0.93 4.80
N ALA A 295 -8.97 -2.16 5.25
CA ALA A 295 -8.06 -2.98 6.05
C ALA A 295 -6.76 -3.35 5.33
N GLY A 296 -6.77 -3.39 4.00
CA GLY A 296 -5.58 -3.63 3.17
C GLY A 296 -5.03 -5.06 3.19
N ASN A 297 -5.62 -5.95 3.99
CA ASN A 297 -5.31 -7.37 4.06
C ASN A 297 -6.56 -8.18 3.74
N LYS A 298 -6.49 -9.07 2.74
CA LYS A 298 -7.66 -9.80 2.22
C LYS A 298 -8.23 -10.83 3.19
N VAL A 299 -7.41 -11.36 4.09
CA VAL A 299 -7.87 -12.26 5.17
C VAL A 299 -8.75 -11.49 6.15
N ILE A 300 -8.34 -10.26 6.47
CA ILE A 300 -9.01 -9.38 7.42
C ILE A 300 -10.29 -8.81 6.80
N GLU A 301 -10.22 -8.36 5.55
CA GLU A 301 -11.39 -7.90 4.79
C GLU A 301 -12.50 -8.96 4.77
N LYS A 302 -12.14 -10.22 4.48
CA LYS A 302 -13.11 -11.32 4.51
C LYS A 302 -13.73 -11.49 5.90
N ALA A 303 -12.90 -11.55 6.95
CA ALA A 303 -13.37 -11.72 8.32
C ALA A 303 -14.33 -10.58 8.74
N LEU A 304 -14.05 -9.35 8.34
CA LEU A 304 -14.90 -8.19 8.61
C LEU A 304 -16.21 -8.21 7.81
N MET A 305 -16.18 -8.71 6.58
CA MET A 305 -17.40 -8.91 5.78
C MET A 305 -18.29 -10.01 6.38
N ASP A 306 -17.70 -11.05 6.96
CA ASP A 306 -18.43 -12.09 7.70
C ASP A 306 -19.08 -11.50 8.97
N VAL A 307 -18.35 -10.65 9.71
CA VAL A 307 -18.90 -9.88 10.85
C VAL A 307 -20.07 -9.00 10.42
N ARG A 308 -19.95 -8.28 9.30
CA ARG A 308 -21.04 -7.46 8.75
C ARG A 308 -22.29 -8.28 8.43
N ALA A 309 -22.11 -9.47 7.84
CA ALA A 309 -23.22 -10.35 7.50
C ALA A 309 -23.98 -10.78 8.76
N ALA A 310 -23.26 -11.17 9.82
CA ALA A 310 -23.85 -11.55 11.10
C ALA A 310 -24.61 -10.38 11.77
N VAL A 311 -24.04 -9.17 11.77
CA VAL A 311 -24.70 -7.97 12.31
C VAL A 311 -25.95 -7.62 11.51
N ARG A 312 -25.93 -7.80 10.18
CA ARG A 312 -27.11 -7.61 9.33
C ARG A 312 -28.23 -8.60 9.64
N GLU A 313 -27.90 -9.80 10.10
CA GLU A 313 -28.84 -10.81 10.58
C GLU A 313 -29.35 -10.54 12.01
N GLY A 314 -28.89 -9.46 12.65
CA GLY A 314 -29.32 -9.04 13.99
C GLY A 314 -28.49 -9.61 15.14
N GLN A 315 -27.34 -10.24 14.86
CA GLN A 315 -26.42 -10.65 15.91
C GLN A 315 -25.71 -9.43 16.52
N SER A 316 -25.30 -9.55 17.79
CA SER A 316 -24.43 -8.56 18.44
C SER A 316 -23.12 -8.42 17.66
N LEU A 317 -22.45 -7.27 17.73
CA LEU A 317 -21.14 -7.09 17.09
C LEU A 317 -20.06 -7.96 17.78
N THR A 318 -20.25 -8.22 19.06
CA THR A 318 -19.29 -8.88 19.94
C THR A 318 -19.02 -10.34 19.55
N ASP A 319 -20.05 -11.16 19.34
CA ASP A 319 -19.89 -12.60 19.08
C ASP A 319 -19.19 -12.91 17.74
N PRO A 320 -19.58 -12.28 16.61
CA PRO A 320 -18.89 -12.46 15.34
C PRO A 320 -17.43 -11.98 15.41
N MET A 321 -17.15 -10.85 16.08
CA MET A 321 -15.79 -10.36 16.27
C MET A 321 -14.93 -11.37 17.03
N LYS A 322 -15.47 -11.96 18.11
CA LYS A 322 -14.79 -12.99 18.89
C LYS A 322 -14.48 -14.23 18.07
N ALA A 323 -15.42 -14.66 17.21
CA ALA A 323 -15.27 -15.83 16.36
C ALA A 323 -14.12 -15.69 15.34
N THR A 324 -13.83 -14.47 14.87
CA THR A 324 -12.73 -14.24 13.90
C THR A 324 -11.33 -14.54 14.47
N LYS A 325 -11.15 -14.51 15.80
CA LYS A 325 -9.84 -14.59 16.49
C LYS A 325 -8.82 -13.54 16.03
N LEU A 326 -9.25 -12.53 15.29
CA LEU A 326 -8.41 -11.44 14.80
C LEU A 326 -8.22 -10.37 15.88
N PHE A 327 -9.27 -10.13 16.65
CA PHE A 327 -9.31 -9.11 17.68
C PHE A 327 -8.84 -9.65 19.04
N PRO A 328 -7.95 -8.94 19.73
CA PRO A 328 -7.63 -9.21 21.13
C PRO A 328 -8.89 -9.14 22.00
N SER A 329 -8.90 -9.91 23.09
CA SER A 329 -10.04 -9.99 24.02
C SER A 329 -10.47 -8.62 24.54
N MET A 330 -9.51 -7.72 24.81
CA MET A 330 -9.79 -6.38 25.30
C MET A 330 -10.63 -5.54 24.31
N VAL A 331 -10.36 -5.66 23.01
CA VAL A 331 -11.15 -4.96 21.97
C VAL A 331 -12.56 -5.48 21.92
N VAL A 332 -12.73 -6.82 21.95
CA VAL A 332 -14.04 -7.46 21.95
C VAL A 332 -14.85 -7.04 23.19
N GLN A 333 -14.22 -6.97 24.36
CA GLN A 333 -14.86 -6.47 25.58
C GLN A 333 -15.28 -5.00 25.49
N MET A 334 -14.42 -4.14 24.97
CA MET A 334 -14.75 -2.72 24.84
C MET A 334 -15.84 -2.47 23.81
N VAL A 335 -15.92 -3.31 22.77
CA VAL A 335 -17.05 -3.32 21.84
C VAL A 335 -18.33 -3.75 22.56
N SER A 336 -18.30 -4.82 23.36
CA SER A 336 -19.46 -5.25 24.15
C SER A 336 -19.98 -4.15 25.07
N VAL A 337 -19.08 -3.50 25.82
CA VAL A 337 -19.43 -2.37 26.70
C VAL A 337 -19.98 -1.19 25.89
N GLY A 338 -19.36 -0.87 24.76
CA GLY A 338 -19.81 0.21 23.87
C GLY A 338 -21.17 -0.07 23.23
N GLU A 339 -21.46 -1.33 22.91
CA GLU A 339 -22.75 -1.78 22.36
C GLU A 339 -23.85 -1.70 23.42
N GLU A 340 -23.59 -2.13 24.65
CA GLU A 340 -24.53 -2.06 25.78
C GLU A 340 -24.82 -0.61 26.24
N THR A 341 -23.79 0.25 26.24
CA THR A 341 -23.90 1.65 26.70
C THR A 341 -24.26 2.64 25.60
N GLY A 342 -24.29 2.19 24.34
CA GLY A 342 -24.50 3.05 23.17
C GLY A 342 -23.31 3.97 22.84
N ALA A 343 -22.16 3.80 23.48
CA ALA A 343 -20.95 4.61 23.31
C ALA A 343 -19.85 3.86 22.52
N LEU A 344 -20.24 3.09 21.51
CA LEU A 344 -19.35 2.24 20.71
C LEU A 344 -18.26 3.05 19.99
N ASP A 345 -18.63 4.21 19.46
CA ASP A 345 -17.72 5.18 18.84
C ASP A 345 -16.58 5.60 19.78
N ASP A 346 -16.89 6.02 21.00
CA ASP A 346 -15.90 6.48 21.98
C ASP A 346 -15.02 5.33 22.50
N MET A 347 -15.60 4.15 22.71
CA MET A 347 -14.85 2.96 23.11
C MET A 347 -13.86 2.53 22.02
N LEU A 348 -14.28 2.51 20.75
CA LEU A 348 -13.41 2.20 19.62
C LEU A 348 -12.28 3.22 19.44
N LEU A 349 -12.54 4.52 19.62
CA LEU A 349 -11.50 5.54 19.54
C LEU A 349 -10.46 5.42 20.68
N ARG A 350 -10.90 5.07 21.90
CA ARG A 350 -9.97 4.76 23.01
C ARG A 350 -9.11 3.55 22.70
N MET A 351 -9.70 2.48 22.16
CA MET A 351 -8.97 1.29 21.72
C MET A 351 -8.00 1.61 20.61
N ALA A 352 -8.39 2.46 19.67
CA ALA A 352 -7.51 2.90 18.61
C ALA A 352 -6.26 3.61 19.15
N ASN A 353 -6.41 4.49 20.15
CA ASN A 353 -5.29 5.21 20.75
C ASN A 353 -4.36 4.25 21.52
N PHE A 354 -4.92 3.35 22.31
CA PHE A 354 -4.14 2.32 22.99
C PHE A 354 -3.36 1.44 22.01
N TYR A 355 -4.00 0.99 20.93
CA TYR A 355 -3.33 0.15 19.95
C TYR A 355 -2.35 0.90 19.05
N ASP A 356 -2.48 2.22 18.88
CA ASP A 356 -1.43 3.03 18.24
C ASP A 356 -0.15 3.02 19.07
N GLU A 357 -0.25 3.19 20.38
CA GLU A 357 0.90 3.07 21.29
C GLU A 357 1.50 1.66 21.27
N GLU A 358 0.66 0.63 21.24
CA GLU A 358 1.12 -0.76 21.11
C GLU A 358 1.80 -1.06 19.76
N VAL A 359 1.37 -0.38 18.69
CA VAL A 359 2.03 -0.45 17.38
C VAL A 359 3.38 0.23 17.44
N ASP A 360 3.45 1.40 18.08
CA ASP A 360 4.70 2.13 18.30
C ASP A 360 5.73 1.27 19.05
N ASN A 361 5.33 0.66 20.16
CA ASN A 361 6.17 -0.25 20.93
C ASN A 361 6.59 -1.49 20.11
N ALA A 362 5.69 -2.00 19.26
CA ALA A 362 5.98 -3.13 18.39
C ALA A 362 6.98 -2.79 17.28
N VAL A 363 6.91 -1.56 16.73
CA VAL A 363 7.90 -1.06 15.75
C VAL A 363 9.27 -0.97 16.41
N ASP A 364 9.36 -0.42 17.63
CA ASP A 364 10.62 -0.27 18.35
C ASP A 364 11.22 -1.64 18.73
N SER A 365 10.38 -2.56 19.21
CA SER A 365 10.79 -3.94 19.51
C SER A 365 11.28 -4.68 18.27
N MET A 366 10.60 -4.49 17.13
CA MET A 366 11.02 -5.05 15.86
C MET A 366 12.40 -4.53 15.45
N MET A 367 12.66 -3.22 15.60
CA MET A 367 13.97 -2.65 15.30
C MET A 367 15.07 -3.26 16.18
N ALA A 368 14.83 -3.38 17.48
CA ALA A 368 15.78 -3.97 18.42
C ALA A 368 16.10 -5.44 18.12
N MET A 369 15.16 -6.20 17.52
CA MET A 369 15.39 -7.59 17.12
C MET A 369 16.13 -7.72 15.77
N ILE A 370 15.93 -6.77 14.86
CA ILE A 370 16.56 -6.79 13.54
C ILE A 370 18.09 -6.60 13.66
N GLU A 371 18.56 -5.76 14.58
CA GLU A 371 19.98 -5.45 14.71
C GLU A 371 20.84 -6.69 15.08
N PRO A 372 20.51 -7.50 16.12
CA PRO A 372 21.22 -8.75 16.40
C PRO A 372 21.18 -9.74 15.23
N LEU A 373 20.07 -9.82 14.49
CA LEU A 373 19.97 -10.70 13.32
C LEU A 373 20.92 -10.26 12.21
N ILE A 374 21.00 -8.96 11.93
CA ILE A 374 21.94 -8.40 10.95
C ILE A 374 23.37 -8.64 11.41
N MET A 375 23.70 -8.40 12.69
CA MET A 375 25.05 -8.64 13.22
C MET A 375 25.43 -10.11 13.17
N ALA A 376 24.52 -11.02 13.53
CA ALA A 376 24.75 -12.46 13.43
C ALA A 376 24.94 -12.90 11.97
N PHE A 377 24.12 -12.39 11.04
CA PHE A 377 24.26 -12.66 9.61
C PHE A 377 25.62 -12.16 9.08
N LEU A 378 25.99 -10.92 9.38
CA LEU A 378 27.28 -10.34 9.00
C LEU A 378 28.46 -11.12 9.61
N GLY A 379 28.35 -11.50 10.88
CA GLY A 379 29.38 -12.30 11.54
C GLY A 379 29.58 -13.67 10.89
N VAL A 380 28.49 -14.34 10.52
CA VAL A 380 28.55 -15.63 9.81
C VAL A 380 29.12 -15.47 8.40
N VAL A 381 28.67 -14.45 7.66
CA VAL A 381 29.13 -14.21 6.28
C VAL A 381 30.60 -13.80 6.28
N VAL A 382 30.96 -12.73 6.98
CA VAL A 382 32.33 -12.20 6.99
C VAL A 382 33.27 -13.15 7.71
N GLY A 383 32.88 -13.70 8.86
CA GLY A 383 33.69 -14.68 9.58
C GLY A 383 33.90 -15.96 8.79
N GLY A 384 32.85 -16.46 8.14
CA GLY A 384 32.93 -17.61 7.23
C GLY A 384 33.87 -17.34 6.04
N MET A 385 33.81 -16.15 5.45
CA MET A 385 34.73 -15.72 4.39
C MET A 385 36.18 -15.71 4.87
N VAL A 386 36.45 -15.06 6.02
CA VAL A 386 37.80 -15.00 6.60
C VAL A 386 38.33 -16.41 6.85
N ILE A 387 37.56 -17.27 7.54
CA ILE A 387 37.97 -18.66 7.80
C ILE A 387 38.27 -19.39 6.49
N ALA A 388 37.37 -19.31 5.51
CA ALA A 388 37.56 -19.96 4.21
C ALA A 388 38.78 -19.45 3.45
N MET A 389 39.14 -18.17 3.59
CA MET A 389 40.33 -17.59 2.94
C MET A 389 41.64 -17.95 3.64
N PHE A 390 41.64 -18.09 4.96
CA PHE A 390 42.85 -18.39 5.74
C PHE A 390 43.10 -19.90 5.92
N LEU A 391 42.07 -20.74 5.84
CA LEU A 391 42.22 -22.21 5.99
C LEU A 391 43.26 -22.82 5.04
N PRO A 392 43.34 -22.44 3.74
CA PRO A 392 44.37 -22.95 2.83
C PRO A 392 45.80 -22.62 3.29
N MET A 393 46.00 -21.47 3.96
CA MET A 393 47.32 -21.08 4.47
C MET A 393 47.84 -22.05 5.53
N PHE A 394 46.96 -22.55 6.39
CA PHE A 394 47.33 -23.57 7.39
C PHE A 394 47.64 -24.92 6.75
N SER A 395 46.87 -25.33 5.74
CA SER A 395 47.13 -26.59 5.01
C SER A 395 48.43 -26.55 4.19
N MET A 396 48.85 -25.37 3.72
CA MET A 396 50.15 -25.23 3.05
C MET A 396 51.31 -25.42 4.04
N GLY A 397 51.20 -24.95 5.28
CA GLY A 397 52.21 -25.18 6.32
C GLY A 397 52.44 -26.65 6.63
N SER A 398 51.44 -27.51 6.44
CA SER A 398 51.56 -28.98 6.58
C SER A 398 52.06 -29.72 5.34
N MET A 399 52.12 -29.07 4.16
CA MET A 399 52.64 -29.68 2.92
C MET A 399 54.12 -29.34 2.66
N VAL A 400 54.67 -28.34 3.35
CA VAL A 400 56.08 -27.91 3.24
C VAL A 400 56.95 -28.53 4.35
N GLY A 401 56.39 -29.47 5.13
CA GLY A 401 57.08 -30.21 6.21
C GLY A 401 57.36 -31.65 5.85
#